data_AF-A0A9N8EVX5-F1
#
_entry.id   AF-A0A9N8EVX5-F1
#
_cell.length_a   1.000
_cell.length_b   1.000
_cell.length_c   1.000
_cell.angle_alpha   90.00
_cell.angle_beta   90.00
_cell.angle_gamma   90.00
#
_symmetry.space_group_name_H-M   'P 1'
#
loop_
_entity.id
_entity.type
_entity.pdbx_description
1 polymer ?
#
loop_
_entity_poly.entity_id
_entity_poly.type
_entity_poly.pdbx_seq_one_letter_code
_entity_poly.pdbx_strand_id
1 'polypeptide(L)'
;MSDLDTCRNEIQQEINLYWSFVYISLTLTVVNVIFRNILRNGSNPEENYGKAVKLFVVTGIIKCIFGILLITVLLPTCPAGCTCGHIGHPTYGYVALALGFLWLYYAHVYYKKLQEAGVQYGEVAMSKPEISMTSPVV
;
A
#
# COMPACT_ATOMS: atom_id res chain seq x y z
N MET A 1 -16.12 -42.77 -0.80
CA MET A 1 -16.09 -41.29 -0.68
C MET A 1 -16.16 -40.78 -2.10
N SER A 2 -17.23 -40.08 -2.46
CA SER A 2 -17.60 -39.78 -3.84
C SER A 2 -16.58 -38.84 -4.49
N ASP A 3 -16.17 -39.10 -5.74
CA ASP A 3 -15.29 -38.19 -6.51
C ASP A 3 -15.80 -36.74 -6.55
N LEU A 4 -17.12 -36.57 -6.45
CA LEU A 4 -17.80 -35.28 -6.40
C LEU A 4 -17.52 -34.49 -5.10
N ASP A 5 -17.31 -35.17 -3.97
CA ASP A 5 -16.96 -34.54 -2.70
C ASP A 5 -15.49 -34.10 -2.69
N THR A 6 -14.61 -34.91 -3.28
CA THR A 6 -13.19 -34.56 -3.47
C THR A 6 -13.05 -33.32 -4.33
N CYS A 7 -13.73 -33.30 -5.48
CA CYS A 7 -13.77 -32.16 -6.39
C CYS A 7 -14.27 -30.88 -5.72
N ARG A 8 -15.36 -30.98 -4.93
CA ARG A 8 -15.93 -29.83 -4.20
C ARG A 8 -14.95 -29.28 -3.17
N ASN A 9 -14.26 -30.15 -2.43
CA ASN A 9 -13.35 -29.72 -1.38
C ASN A 9 -12.13 -28.98 -1.93
N GLU A 10 -11.56 -29.45 -3.06
CA GLU A 10 -10.42 -28.78 -3.71
C GLU A 10 -10.80 -27.38 -4.21
N ILE A 11 -11.92 -27.27 -4.94
CA ILE A 11 -12.41 -25.96 -5.43
C ILE A 11 -12.70 -25.02 -4.26
N GLN A 12 -13.33 -25.52 -3.19
CA GLN A 12 -13.65 -24.70 -2.03
C GLN A 12 -12.39 -24.22 -1.31
N GLN A 13 -11.33 -25.02 -1.27
CA GLN A 13 -10.05 -24.64 -0.69
C GLN A 13 -9.38 -23.51 -1.48
N GLU A 14 -9.36 -23.58 -2.81
CA GLU A 14 -8.83 -22.51 -3.66
C GLU A 14 -9.65 -21.21 -3.51
N ILE A 15 -10.98 -21.32 -3.49
CA ILE A 15 -11.88 -20.18 -3.26
C ILE A 15 -11.63 -19.54 -1.90
N ASN A 16 -11.50 -20.35 -0.84
CA ASN A 16 -11.26 -19.86 0.51
C ASN A 16 -9.91 -19.13 0.61
N LEU A 17 -8.86 -19.67 -0.04
CA LEU A 17 -7.57 -18.99 -0.13
C LEU A 17 -7.68 -17.66 -0.86
N TYR A 18 -8.33 -17.62 -2.03
CA TYR A 18 -8.58 -16.39 -2.77
C TYR A 18 -9.26 -15.33 -1.89
N TRP A 19 -10.37 -15.68 -1.23
CA TRP A 19 -11.08 -14.76 -0.34
C TRP A 19 -10.24 -14.32 0.86
N SER A 20 -9.40 -15.19 1.41
CA SER A 20 -8.49 -14.83 2.51
C SER A 20 -7.52 -13.72 2.08
N PHE A 21 -6.86 -13.87 0.93
CA PHE A 21 -5.96 -12.84 0.40
C PHE A 21 -6.70 -11.53 0.07
N VAL A 22 -7.93 -11.64 -0.44
CA VAL A 22 -8.83 -10.51 -0.68
C VAL A 22 -9.09 -9.72 0.62
N TYR A 23 -9.44 -10.39 1.71
CA TYR A 23 -9.70 -9.75 3.01
C TYR A 23 -8.45 -9.14 3.63
N ILE A 24 -7.28 -9.78 3.49
CA ILE A 24 -6.00 -9.23 3.93
C ILE A 24 -5.69 -7.94 3.17
N SER A 25 -5.85 -7.95 1.84
CA SER A 25 -5.63 -6.76 0.99
C SER A 25 -6.60 -5.61 1.35
N LEU A 26 -7.85 -5.94 1.63
CA LEU A 26 -8.87 -4.97 2.06
C LEU A 26 -8.50 -4.35 3.40
N THR A 27 -8.15 -5.18 4.39
CA THR A 27 -7.72 -4.75 5.73
C THR A 27 -6.53 -3.80 5.65
N LEU A 28 -5.52 -4.15 4.83
CA LEU A 28 -4.35 -3.30 4.61
C LEU A 28 -4.74 -1.94 4.00
N THR A 29 -5.77 -1.90 3.14
CA THR A 29 -6.31 -0.65 2.59
C THR A 29 -6.95 0.21 3.67
N VAL A 30 -7.77 -0.39 4.54
CA VAL A 30 -8.43 0.32 5.64
C VAL A 30 -7.40 0.92 6.59
N VAL A 31 -6.38 0.15 6.98
CA VAL A 31 -5.28 0.64 7.83
C VAL A 31 -4.56 1.82 7.19
N ASN A 32 -4.25 1.75 5.89
CA ASN A 32 -3.61 2.86 5.17
C ASN A 32 -4.48 4.12 5.16
N VAL A 33 -5.79 3.98 4.97
CA VAL A 33 -6.74 5.12 4.98
C VAL A 33 -6.81 5.74 6.38
N ILE A 34 -6.90 4.93 7.43
CA ILE A 34 -6.90 5.40 8.82
C ILE A 34 -5.60 6.14 9.11
N PHE A 35 -4.46 5.54 8.77
CA PHE A 35 -3.14 6.15 8.99
C PHE A 35 -3.00 7.47 8.25
N ARG A 36 -3.43 7.53 6.98
CA ARG A 36 -3.47 8.78 6.20
C ARG A 36 -4.32 9.85 6.87
N ASN A 37 -5.46 9.47 7.44
CA ASN A 37 -6.37 10.42 8.08
C ASN A 37 -5.78 10.97 9.38
N ILE A 38 -5.17 10.10 10.20
CA ILE A 38 -4.44 10.49 11.43
C ILE A 38 -3.31 11.46 11.09
N LEU A 39 -2.51 11.17 10.06
CA LEU A 39 -1.40 12.03 9.65
C LEU A 39 -1.87 13.39 9.13
N ARG A 40 -3.01 13.47 8.43
CA ARG A 40 -3.60 14.75 7.98
C ARG A 40 -4.06 15.62 9.14
N ASN A 41 -4.48 15.00 10.25
CA ASN A 41 -5.01 15.71 11.41
C ASN A 41 -3.94 15.95 12.50
N GLY A 42 -2.71 15.50 12.27
CA GLY A 42 -1.59 15.66 13.21
C GLY A 42 -0.99 17.06 13.16
N SER A 43 -0.49 17.51 14.31
CA SER A 43 0.12 18.84 14.49
C SER A 43 1.50 19.01 13.84
N ASN A 44 2.25 17.93 13.60
CA ASN A 44 3.60 17.95 13.03
C ASN A 44 3.65 17.27 11.65
N PRO A 45 3.28 17.97 10.56
CA PRO A 45 3.14 17.37 9.23
C PRO A 45 4.48 16.87 8.64
N GLU A 46 5.60 17.53 8.95
CA GLU A 46 6.90 17.24 8.32
C GLU A 46 7.49 15.88 8.69
N GLU A 47 7.54 15.55 9.99
CA GLU A 47 7.99 14.22 10.45
C GLU A 47 7.04 13.11 9.98
N ASN A 48 5.74 13.45 9.95
CA ASN A 48 4.67 12.56 9.54
C ASN A 48 4.75 12.18 8.05
N TYR A 49 5.16 13.10 7.18
CA TYR A 49 5.31 12.82 5.74
C TYR A 49 6.38 11.76 5.47
N GLY A 50 7.53 11.80 6.16
CA GLY A 50 8.60 10.82 5.98
C GLY A 50 8.15 9.39 6.30
N LYS A 51 7.39 9.21 7.40
CA LYS A 51 6.80 7.91 7.77
C LYS A 51 5.69 7.48 6.81
N ALA A 52 4.86 8.43 6.38
CA ALA A 52 3.78 8.20 5.42
C ALA A 52 4.28 7.67 4.08
N VAL A 53 5.32 8.28 3.52
CA VAL A 53 5.90 7.87 2.23
C VAL A 53 6.40 6.44 2.30
N LYS A 54 7.19 6.08 3.33
CA LYS A 54 7.70 4.71 3.50
C LYS A 54 6.55 3.71 3.57
N LEU A 55 5.51 4.01 4.35
CA LEU A 55 4.34 3.14 4.51
C LEU A 55 3.56 3.00 3.19
N PHE A 56 3.31 4.08 2.46
CA PHE A 56 2.59 4.03 1.18
C PHE A 56 3.36 3.33 0.07
N VAL A 57 4.70 3.46 0.02
CA VAL A 57 5.53 2.72 -0.93
C VAL A 57 5.46 1.22 -0.63
N VAL A 58 5.75 0.82 0.61
CA VAL A 58 5.76 -0.59 1.01
C VAL A 58 4.39 -1.23 0.77
N THR A 59 3.32 -0.56 1.19
CA THR A 59 1.96 -1.09 1.02
C THR A 59 1.48 -1.07 -0.43
N GLY A 60 1.92 -0.10 -1.24
CA GLY A 60 1.69 -0.06 -2.68
C GLY A 60 2.32 -1.27 -3.38
N ILE A 61 3.60 -1.55 -3.10
CA ILE A 61 4.32 -2.71 -3.65
C ILE A 61 3.64 -4.02 -3.24
N ILE A 62 3.33 -4.19 -1.95
CA ILE A 62 2.64 -5.39 -1.45
C ILE A 62 1.29 -5.59 -2.16
N LYS A 63 0.53 -4.51 -2.38
CA LYS A 63 -0.74 -4.59 -3.11
C LYS A 63 -0.56 -4.95 -4.59
N CYS A 64 0.47 -4.42 -5.26
CA CYS A 64 0.76 -4.83 -6.63
C CYS A 64 1.11 -6.32 -6.70
N ILE A 65 1.90 -6.83 -5.75
CA ILE A 65 2.22 -8.26 -5.66
C ILE A 65 0.95 -9.08 -5.43
N PHE A 66 0.09 -8.69 -4.48
CA PHE A 66 -1.18 -9.38 -4.27
C PHE A 66 -2.12 -9.30 -5.47
N GLY A 67 -2.19 -8.15 -6.15
CA GLY A 67 -2.98 -7.99 -7.37
C GLY A 67 -2.53 -8.95 -8.46
N ILE A 68 -1.22 -9.05 -8.70
CA ILE A 68 -0.65 -10.01 -9.67
C ILE A 68 -0.97 -11.44 -9.23
N LEU A 69 -0.76 -11.78 -7.95
CA LEU A 69 -0.99 -13.12 -7.42
C LEU A 69 -2.47 -13.55 -7.55
N LEU A 70 -3.41 -12.63 -7.33
CA LEU A 70 -4.85 -12.86 -7.49
C LEU A 70 -5.30 -13.03 -8.94
N ILE A 71 -4.59 -12.40 -9.90
CA ILE A 71 -4.88 -12.55 -11.33
C ILE A 71 -4.29 -13.85 -11.88
N THR A 72 -3.13 -14.29 -11.36
CA THR A 72 -2.37 -15.41 -11.93
C THR A 72 -2.53 -16.71 -11.13
N VAL A 73 -1.98 -16.77 -9.93
CA VAL A 73 -1.78 -18.03 -9.17
C VAL A 73 -3.02 -18.42 -8.38
N LEU A 74 -3.74 -17.45 -7.83
CA LEU A 74 -4.90 -17.67 -6.97
C LEU A 74 -6.23 -17.64 -7.73
N LEU A 75 -6.19 -17.53 -9.06
CA LEU A 75 -7.41 -17.61 -9.86
C LEU A 75 -7.91 -19.06 -9.78
N PRO A 76 -9.08 -19.33 -9.16
CA PRO A 76 -9.55 -20.69 -9.01
C PRO A 76 -9.74 -21.33 -10.38
N THR A 77 -9.07 -22.46 -10.62
CA THR A 77 -9.16 -23.19 -11.89
C THR A 77 -9.96 -24.46 -11.68
N CYS A 78 -10.67 -24.92 -12.72
CA CYS A 78 -11.40 -26.17 -12.61
C CYS A 78 -10.42 -27.35 -12.65
N PRO A 79 -10.36 -28.20 -11.61
CA PRO A 79 -9.50 -29.39 -11.63
C PRO A 79 -9.91 -30.36 -12.74
N ALA A 80 -8.93 -31.08 -13.29
CA ALA A 80 -9.15 -32.01 -14.41
C ALA A 80 -10.10 -33.14 -14.00
N GLY A 81 -11.19 -33.33 -14.74
CA GLY A 81 -12.22 -34.34 -14.46
C GLY A 81 -13.46 -33.81 -13.74
N CYS A 82 -13.50 -32.51 -13.41
CA CYS A 82 -14.66 -31.86 -12.80
C CYS A 82 -15.45 -31.00 -13.78
N THR A 83 -16.78 -30.99 -13.64
CA THR A 83 -17.65 -30.03 -14.33
C THR A 83 -17.89 -28.83 -13.42
N CYS A 84 -17.06 -27.80 -13.55
CA CYS A 84 -17.27 -26.54 -12.86
C CYS A 84 -18.12 -25.60 -13.72
N GLY A 85 -19.09 -24.92 -13.10
CA GLY A 85 -19.81 -23.82 -13.74
C GLY A 85 -18.90 -22.62 -14.02
N HIS A 86 -19.48 -21.47 -14.34
CA HIS A 86 -18.71 -20.25 -14.60
C HIS A 86 -17.91 -19.84 -13.34
N ILE A 87 -16.60 -20.12 -13.34
CA ILE A 87 -15.71 -19.79 -12.22
C ILE A 87 -15.30 -18.32 -12.31
N GLY A 88 -15.33 -17.64 -11.17
CA GLY A 88 -15.37 -16.19 -11.02
C GLY A 88 -14.34 -15.38 -11.82
N HIS A 89 -14.77 -14.18 -12.23
CA HIS A 89 -13.92 -13.24 -12.94
C HIS A 89 -12.76 -12.72 -12.06
N PRO A 90 -11.57 -12.48 -12.64
CA PRO A 90 -10.39 -11.91 -11.98
C PRO A 90 -10.56 -10.42 -11.57
N THR A 91 -11.79 -9.93 -11.47
CA THR A 91 -12.12 -8.51 -11.26
C THR A 91 -11.44 -7.93 -10.04
N TYR A 92 -11.36 -8.70 -8.95
CA TYR A 92 -10.75 -8.21 -7.71
C TYR A 92 -9.23 -8.06 -7.82
N GLY A 93 -8.57 -8.94 -8.57
CA GLY A 93 -7.13 -8.83 -8.83
C GLY A 93 -6.78 -7.51 -9.52
N TYR A 94 -7.57 -7.11 -10.52
CA TYR A 94 -7.40 -5.80 -11.18
C TYR A 94 -7.66 -4.62 -10.25
N VAL A 95 -8.70 -4.70 -9.39
CA VAL A 95 -8.99 -3.65 -8.40
C VAL A 95 -7.85 -3.51 -7.40
N ALA A 96 -7.32 -4.63 -6.88
CA ALA A 96 -6.19 -4.63 -5.96
C ALA A 96 -4.93 -4.01 -6.61
N LEU A 97 -4.68 -4.32 -7.89
CA LEU A 97 -3.58 -3.76 -8.67
C LEU A 97 -3.74 -2.25 -8.87
N ALA A 98 -4.94 -1.79 -9.25
CA ALA A 98 -5.25 -0.37 -9.42
C ALA A 98 -5.10 0.41 -8.10
N LEU A 99 -5.55 -0.17 -6.98
CA LEU A 99 -5.33 0.40 -5.65
C LEU A 99 -3.84 0.45 -5.30
N GLY A 100 -3.06 -0.58 -5.65
CA GLY A 100 -1.60 -0.58 -5.48
C GLY A 100 -0.93 0.62 -6.17
N PHE A 101 -1.25 0.84 -7.45
CA PHE A 101 -0.77 2.01 -8.19
C PHE A 101 -1.24 3.34 -7.58
N LEU A 102 -2.49 3.41 -7.11
CA LEU A 102 -3.00 4.60 -6.44
C LEU A 102 -2.18 4.95 -5.19
N TRP A 103 -1.81 3.96 -4.37
CA TRP A 103 -0.96 4.20 -3.18
C TRP A 103 0.46 4.64 -3.55
N LEU A 104 1.04 4.07 -4.62
CA LEU A 104 2.34 4.53 -5.14
C LEU A 104 2.28 5.97 -5.66
N TYR A 105 1.19 6.32 -6.35
CA TYR A 105 0.96 7.70 -6.79
C TYR A 105 0.86 8.66 -5.60
N TYR A 106 0.10 8.31 -4.56
CA TYR A 106 0.07 9.12 -3.34
C TYR A 106 1.45 9.24 -2.70
N ALA A 107 2.20 8.15 -2.60
CA ALA A 107 3.56 8.17 -2.06
C ALA A 107 4.47 9.15 -2.82
N HIS A 108 4.39 9.17 -4.15
CA HIS A 108 5.13 10.11 -4.99
C HIS A 108 4.75 11.57 -4.71
N VAL A 109 3.44 11.87 -4.58
CA VAL A 109 2.97 13.22 -4.23
C VAL A 109 3.47 13.66 -2.85
N TYR A 110 3.43 12.78 -1.85
CA TYR A 110 3.96 13.09 -0.51
C TYR A 110 5.48 13.24 -0.50
N TYR A 111 6.19 12.44 -1.30
CA TYR A 111 7.65 12.54 -1.44
C TYR A 111 8.07 13.90 -2.01
N LYS A 112 7.36 14.41 -3.03
CA LYS A 112 7.62 15.73 -3.60
C LYS A 112 7.44 16.84 -2.56
N LYS A 113 6.36 16.79 -1.77
CA LYS A 113 6.11 17.75 -0.68
C LYS A 113 7.19 17.71 0.41
N LEU A 114 7.68 16.51 0.74
CA LEU A 114 8.76 16.35 1.71
C LEU A 114 10.06 16.98 1.21
N GLN A 115 10.37 16.87 -0.09
CA GLN A 115 11.54 17.54 -0.67
C GLN A 115 11.41 19.06 -0.63
N GLU A 116 10.24 19.61 -0.98
CA GLU A 116 9.98 21.06 -0.90
C GLU A 116 10.13 21.59 0.54
N ALA A 117 9.61 20.85 1.53
CA ALA A 117 9.77 21.20 2.95
C ALA A 117 11.22 21.07 3.45
N GLY A 118 11.94 20.02 3.03
CA GLY A 118 13.35 19.82 3.40
C GLY A 118 14.29 20.85 2.77
N VAL A 119 14.04 21.28 1.53
CA VAL A 119 14.76 22.38 0.88
C VAL A 119 14.53 23.70 1.63
N GLN A 120 13.28 23.99 2.02
CA GLN A 120 12.94 25.17 2.81
C GLN A 120 13.63 25.20 4.18
N TYR A 121 13.69 24.08 4.90
CA TYR A 121 14.38 23.99 6.20
C TYR A 121 15.90 24.18 6.07
N GLY A 122 16.51 23.71 4.98
CA GLY A 122 17.93 23.89 4.68
C GLY A 122 18.30 25.36 4.41
N GLU A 123 17.45 26.10 3.71
CA GLU A 123 17.65 27.54 3.44
C GLU A 123 17.47 28.40 4.70
N VAL A 124 16.45 28.10 5.53
CA VAL A 124 16.20 28.87 6.76
C VAL A 124 17.31 28.65 7.79
N ALA A 125 17.87 27.44 7.90
CA ALA A 125 18.98 27.14 8.80
C ALA A 125 20.30 27.82 8.40
N MET A 126 20.49 28.18 7.12
CA MET A 126 21.65 28.94 6.63
C MET A 126 21.49 30.47 6.76
N SER A 127 20.30 30.97 7.07
CA SER A 127 20.02 32.41 7.15
C SER A 127 20.18 33.02 8.54
N LYS A 128 20.68 32.29 9.54
CA LYS A 128 20.98 32.87 10.86
C LYS A 128 22.36 33.54 10.81
N PRO A 129 22.47 34.88 10.67
CA PRO A 129 23.76 35.53 10.77
C PRO A 129 24.33 35.28 12.17
N GLU A 130 25.55 34.76 12.22
CA GLU A 130 26.39 34.86 13.40
C GLU A 130 26.44 36.34 13.80
N ILE A 131 25.83 36.64 14.95
CA ILE A 131 25.99 37.94 15.60
C ILE A 131 27.46 38.01 16.01
N SER A 132 28.22 38.75 15.22
CA SER A 132 29.59 39.16 15.50
C SER A 132 29.64 39.82 16.87
N MET A 133 30.21 39.12 17.86
CA MET A 133 30.65 39.71 19.11
C MET A 133 31.99 40.43 18.84
N THR A 134 31.90 41.70 18.43
CA THR A 134 32.98 42.66 18.63
C THR A 134 32.80 43.32 19.99
N SER A 135 33.76 43.15 20.91
CA SER A 135 34.01 44.09 22.00
C SER A 135 35.39 43.82 22.64
N PRO A 136 35.97 44.76 23.38
CA PRO A 136 36.80 45.81 22.80
C PRO A 136 38.21 45.81 23.38
N VAL A 137 39.07 46.59 22.72
CA VAL A 137 40.38 47.04 23.20
C VAL A 137 40.27 47.63 24.60
N VAL A 138 41.03 47.09 25.56
CA VAL A 138 41.75 47.82 26.62
C VAL A 138 43.06 47.09 26.88
#